data_AF-A0AAJ3YVF0-F1
#
_entry.id   AF-A0AAJ3YVF0-F1
#
_cell.length_a   1.000
_cell.length_b   1.000
_cell.length_c   1.000
_cell.angle_alpha   90.00
_cell.angle_beta   90.00
_cell.angle_gamma   90.00
#
_symmetry.space_group_name_H-M   'P 1'
#
loop_
_entity.id
_entity.type
_entity.pdbx_description
1 polymer ?
#
loop_
_entity_poly.entity_id
_entity_poly.type
_entity_poly.pdbx_seq_one_letter_code
_entity_poly.pdbx_strand_id
1 'polypeptide(L)'
;MTLTTQFYTMLAMAGMGTWLGASLDTYTRFVVRPKTARWLLFIHDLLFWMVQGLLFFYVLLSVNEGEFRTYIFLAVLLGFAAYQSLFKRVYIKILEWTIAFFVFIYRMLTKMMQMMLFRPVVWTIHAIFAIVLLTLKYIYVLFRFFAVCLYKIIKIAGYPLYFIIRQCFRLLPVRIRQALKRFFQKGAGIFKKGKKLFITIKTKFSKK
;
A
#
# COMPACT_ATOMS: atom_id res chain seq x y z
N MET A 1 -26.62 -2.63 -61.82
CA MET A 1 -26.69 -3.41 -60.57
C MET A 1 -27.62 -4.59 -60.76
N THR A 2 -27.20 -5.79 -60.36
CA THR A 2 -28.05 -6.98 -60.31
C THR A 2 -28.87 -7.00 -59.02
N LEU A 3 -29.97 -7.75 -59.00
CA LEU A 3 -30.81 -7.94 -57.80
C LEU A 3 -30.00 -8.50 -56.61
N THR A 4 -29.03 -9.37 -56.91
CA THR A 4 -28.13 -9.96 -55.92
C THR A 4 -27.28 -8.92 -55.19
N THR A 5 -26.72 -7.95 -55.91
CA THR A 5 -25.97 -6.83 -55.31
C THR A 5 -26.87 -5.97 -54.43
N GLN A 6 -28.13 -5.76 -54.82
CA GLN A 6 -29.08 -5.00 -54.00
C GLN A 6 -29.40 -5.71 -52.68
N PHE A 7 -29.68 -7.01 -52.71
CA PHE A 7 -29.90 -7.79 -51.48
C PHE A 7 -28.65 -7.80 -50.58
N TYR A 8 -27.47 -7.98 -51.17
CA TYR A 8 -26.22 -7.94 -50.42
C TYR A 8 -26.00 -6.56 -49.78
N THR A 9 -26.30 -5.48 -50.49
CA THR A 9 -26.28 -4.11 -49.96
C THR A 9 -27.24 -3.96 -48.80
N MET A 10 -28.49 -4.43 -48.93
CA MET A 10 -29.48 -4.34 -47.85
C MET A 10 -29.03 -5.10 -46.59
N LEU A 11 -28.48 -6.30 -46.74
CA LEU A 11 -27.95 -7.08 -45.61
C LEU A 11 -26.73 -6.41 -44.97
N ALA A 12 -25.79 -5.92 -45.76
CA ALA A 12 -24.63 -5.19 -45.26
C ALA A 12 -25.04 -3.93 -44.48
N MET A 13 -26.05 -3.21 -44.96
CA MET A 13 -26.58 -2.01 -44.32
C MET A 13 -27.37 -2.32 -43.04
N ALA A 14 -28.12 -3.42 -43.03
CA ALA A 14 -28.72 -3.92 -41.80
C ALA A 14 -27.65 -4.34 -40.78
N GLY A 15 -26.55 -4.96 -41.23
CA GLY A 15 -25.38 -5.25 -40.40
C GLY A 15 -24.71 -3.99 -39.84
N MET A 16 -24.63 -2.92 -40.63
CA MET A 16 -24.16 -1.62 -40.12
C MET A 16 -25.13 -1.02 -39.10
N GLY A 17 -26.44 -1.19 -39.28
CA GLY A 17 -27.44 -0.81 -38.29
C GLY A 17 -27.28 -1.55 -36.96
N THR A 18 -27.03 -2.86 -37.00
CA THR A 18 -26.76 -3.65 -35.78
C THR A 18 -25.45 -3.25 -35.13
N TRP A 19 -24.39 -3.01 -35.92
CA TRP A 19 -23.11 -2.50 -35.45
C TRP A 19 -23.22 -1.12 -34.78
N LEU A 20 -24.00 -0.20 -35.36
CA LEU A 20 -24.29 1.11 -34.76
C LEU A 20 -24.95 0.96 -33.39
N GLY A 21 -25.92 0.05 -33.26
CA GLY A 21 -26.55 -0.26 -31.98
C GLY A 21 -25.57 -0.78 -30.93
N ALA A 22 -24.76 -1.78 -31.31
CA ALA A 22 -23.76 -2.38 -30.44
C ALA A 22 -22.67 -1.39 -30.00
N SER A 23 -22.17 -0.59 -30.95
CA SER A 23 -21.14 0.41 -30.68
C SER A 23 -21.64 1.56 -29.80
N LEU A 24 -22.90 1.99 -29.96
CA LEU A 24 -23.53 2.98 -29.07
C LEU A 24 -23.69 2.45 -27.63
N ASP A 25 -24.16 1.23 -27.45
CA ASP A 25 -24.29 0.62 -26.11
C ASP A 25 -22.92 0.45 -25.44
N THR A 26 -21.90 0.08 -26.21
CA THR A 26 -20.51 0.02 -25.71
C THR A 26 -19.99 1.41 -25.33
N TYR A 27 -20.15 2.39 -26.21
CA TYR A 27 -19.70 3.76 -25.98
C TYR A 27 -20.33 4.35 -24.71
N THR A 28 -21.65 4.19 -24.53
CA THR A 28 -22.36 4.69 -23.35
C THR A 28 -21.93 3.99 -22.06
N ARG A 29 -21.49 2.73 -22.11
CA ARG A 29 -20.96 2.01 -20.95
C ARG A 29 -19.57 2.47 -20.55
N PHE A 30 -18.71 2.80 -21.51
CA PHE A 30 -17.35 3.28 -21.24
C PHE A 30 -17.33 4.77 -20.86
N VAL A 31 -18.20 5.59 -21.45
CA VAL A 31 -18.26 7.04 -21.20
C VAL A 31 -19.30 7.35 -20.12
N VAL A 32 -18.83 7.47 -18.87
CA VAL A 32 -19.68 7.85 -17.73
C VAL A 32 -19.95 9.35 -17.74
N ARG A 33 -21.04 9.75 -18.41
CA ARG A 33 -21.48 11.15 -18.59
C ARG A 33 -21.38 12.06 -17.36
N PRO A 34 -21.81 11.67 -16.14
CA PRO A 34 -21.74 12.57 -14.98
C PRO A 34 -20.33 12.78 -14.43
N LYS A 35 -19.37 11.92 -14.77
CA LYS A 35 -17.98 11.99 -14.26
C LYS A 35 -17.01 12.64 -15.24
N THR A 36 -17.40 12.76 -16.51
CA THR A 36 -16.55 13.28 -17.59
C THR A 36 -16.81 14.76 -17.81
N ALA A 37 -15.74 15.55 -18.00
CA ALA A 37 -15.85 16.97 -18.32
C ALA A 37 -16.63 17.19 -19.63
N ARG A 38 -17.48 18.21 -19.67
CA ARG A 38 -18.39 18.49 -20.80
C ARG A 38 -17.67 18.67 -22.15
N TRP A 39 -16.51 19.34 -22.14
CA TRP A 39 -15.67 19.49 -23.35
C TRP A 39 -15.12 18.16 -23.86
N LEU A 40 -14.71 17.26 -22.95
CA LEU A 40 -14.17 15.96 -23.33
C LEU A 40 -15.26 15.04 -23.87
N LEU A 41 -16.48 15.12 -23.32
CA LEU A 41 -17.66 14.44 -23.86
C LEU A 41 -17.95 14.86 -25.29
N PHE A 42 -17.90 16.16 -25.58
CA PHE A 42 -18.11 16.68 -26.93
C PHE A 42 -17.08 16.12 -27.92
N ILE A 43 -15.81 16.07 -27.55
CA ILE A 43 -14.75 15.49 -28.39
C ILE A 43 -15.00 14.00 -28.63
N HIS A 44 -15.37 13.24 -27.59
CA HIS A 44 -15.66 11.82 -27.73
C HIS A 44 -16.89 11.56 -28.61
N ASP A 45 -17.97 12.34 -28.44
CA ASP A 45 -19.18 12.23 -29.26
C ASP A 45 -18.85 12.55 -30.73
N LEU A 46 -18.07 13.61 -30.98
CA LEU A 46 -17.64 13.99 -32.33
C LEU A 46 -16.78 12.89 -32.98
N LEU A 47 -15.78 12.38 -32.28
CA LEU A 47 -14.92 11.29 -32.76
C LEU A 47 -15.73 10.02 -33.02
N PHE A 48 -16.65 9.67 -32.13
CA PHE A 48 -17.52 8.51 -32.29
C PHE A 48 -18.33 8.61 -33.59
N TRP A 49 -19.05 9.71 -33.79
CA TRP A 49 -19.86 9.89 -34.99
C TRP A 49 -19.02 10.00 -36.27
N MET A 50 -17.82 10.58 -36.19
CA MET A 50 -16.89 10.61 -37.32
C MET A 50 -16.45 9.21 -37.73
N VAL A 51 -16.06 8.36 -36.76
CA VAL A 51 -15.68 6.97 -37.03
C VAL A 51 -16.86 6.18 -37.57
N GLN A 52 -18.06 6.32 -36.99
CA GLN A 52 -19.25 5.62 -37.48
C GLN A 52 -19.65 6.07 -38.89
N GLY A 53 -19.57 7.37 -39.18
CA GLY A 53 -19.84 7.91 -40.51
C GLY A 53 -18.86 7.42 -41.56
N LEU A 54 -17.56 7.39 -41.22
CA LEU A 54 -16.51 6.85 -42.08
C LEU A 54 -16.68 5.35 -42.34
N LEU A 55 -16.99 4.57 -41.30
CA LEU A 55 -17.28 3.14 -41.44
C LEU A 55 -18.52 2.89 -42.29
N PHE A 56 -19.58 3.66 -42.06
CA PHE A 56 -20.81 3.59 -42.85
C PHE A 56 -20.53 3.85 -44.34
N PHE A 57 -19.82 4.94 -44.64
CA PHE A 57 -19.45 5.30 -46.00
C PHE A 57 -18.51 4.26 -46.63
N TYR A 58 -17.55 3.73 -45.88
CA TYR A 58 -16.64 2.69 -46.35
C TYR A 58 -17.39 1.42 -46.77
N VAL A 59 -18.32 0.94 -45.94
CA VAL A 59 -19.13 -0.24 -46.27
C VAL A 59 -20.05 0.05 -47.46
N LEU A 60 -20.62 1.25 -47.52
CA LEU A 60 -21.44 1.68 -48.66
C LEU A 60 -20.65 1.74 -49.97
N LEU A 61 -19.43 2.26 -49.94
CA LEU A 61 -18.51 2.28 -51.08
C LEU A 61 -18.15 0.86 -51.51
N SER A 62 -17.80 0.00 -50.56
CA SER A 62 -17.37 -1.38 -50.85
C SER A 62 -18.48 -2.24 -51.46
N VAL A 63 -19.74 -1.96 -51.16
CA VAL A 63 -20.87 -2.84 -51.50
C VAL A 63 -21.72 -2.27 -52.64
N ASN A 64 -21.84 -0.95 -52.73
CA ASN A 64 -22.77 -0.27 -53.63
C ASN A 64 -22.11 0.88 -54.41
N GLU A 65 -20.78 0.93 -54.47
CA GLU A 65 -19.99 2.01 -55.11
C GLU A 65 -20.34 3.40 -54.55
N GLY A 66 -20.87 3.47 -53.33
CA GLY A 66 -21.25 4.74 -52.70
C GLY A 66 -22.60 5.30 -53.18
N GLU A 67 -23.37 4.57 -53.98
CA GLU A 67 -24.69 5.02 -54.42
C GLU A 67 -25.65 5.14 -53.24
N PHE A 68 -26.15 6.35 -53.02
CA PHE A 68 -27.05 6.66 -51.93
C PHE A 68 -28.50 6.52 -52.35
N ARG A 69 -29.25 5.60 -51.71
CA ARG A 69 -30.63 5.29 -52.06
C ARG A 69 -31.49 5.13 -50.80
N THR A 70 -32.79 5.43 -50.90
CA THR A 70 -33.70 5.48 -49.73
C THR A 70 -33.82 4.14 -49.00
N TYR A 71 -33.76 3.00 -49.71
CA TYR A 71 -33.85 1.68 -49.09
C TYR A 71 -32.64 1.34 -48.18
N ILE A 72 -31.50 2.00 -48.39
CA ILE A 72 -30.28 1.80 -47.59
C ILE A 72 -30.52 2.27 -46.17
N PHE A 73 -31.11 3.46 -46.01
CA PHE A 73 -31.52 3.96 -44.70
C PHE A 73 -32.54 3.05 -44.03
N LEU A 74 -33.51 2.55 -44.79
CA LEU A 74 -34.53 1.64 -44.25
C LEU A 74 -33.88 0.35 -43.74
N ALA A 75 -32.90 -0.19 -44.46
CA ALA A 75 -32.14 -1.36 -44.06
C ALA A 75 -31.32 -1.10 -42.78
N VAL A 76 -30.66 0.06 -42.67
CA VAL A 76 -29.93 0.46 -41.44
C VAL A 76 -30.89 0.58 -40.25
N LEU A 77 -32.01 1.27 -40.42
CA LEU A 77 -33.02 1.42 -39.37
C LEU A 77 -33.58 0.07 -38.93
N LEU A 78 -33.86 -0.82 -39.88
CA LEU A 78 -34.31 -2.18 -39.60
C LEU A 78 -33.24 -2.96 -38.83
N GLY A 79 -31.98 -2.88 -39.24
CA GLY A 79 -30.85 -3.49 -38.54
C GLY A 79 -30.69 -2.97 -37.12
N PHE A 80 -30.78 -1.66 -36.92
CA PHE A 80 -30.72 -1.05 -35.59
C PHE A 80 -31.91 -1.48 -34.71
N ALA A 81 -33.13 -1.53 -35.25
CA ALA A 81 -34.31 -2.00 -34.54
C ALA A 81 -34.21 -3.49 -34.17
N ALA A 82 -33.69 -4.31 -35.09
CA ALA A 82 -33.40 -5.72 -34.84
C ALA A 82 -32.37 -5.88 -33.71
N TYR A 83 -31.32 -5.04 -33.69
CA TYR A 83 -30.38 -5.01 -32.57
C TYR A 83 -31.07 -4.67 -31.24
N GLN A 84 -31.85 -3.60 -31.20
CA GLN A 84 -32.50 -3.16 -29.95
C GLN A 84 -33.47 -4.20 -29.37
N SER A 85 -34.21 -4.90 -30.24
CA SER A 85 -35.23 -5.87 -29.84
C SER A 85 -34.66 -7.26 -29.52
N LEU A 86 -33.75 -7.78 -30.35
CA LEU A 86 -33.29 -9.18 -30.28
C LEU A 86 -31.92 -9.30 -29.62
N PHE A 87 -30.95 -8.48 -30.05
CA PHE A 87 -29.54 -8.71 -29.75
C PHE A 87 -29.03 -7.95 -28.52
N LYS A 88 -29.66 -6.83 -28.16
CA LYS A 88 -29.23 -5.95 -27.06
C LYS A 88 -28.96 -6.69 -25.76
N ARG A 89 -29.91 -7.54 -25.34
CA ARG A 89 -29.81 -8.27 -24.07
C ARG A 89 -28.62 -9.23 -24.07
N VAL A 90 -28.40 -9.94 -25.18
CA VAL A 90 -27.29 -10.88 -25.32
C VAL A 90 -25.97 -10.12 -25.38
N TYR A 91 -25.91 -9.04 -26.16
CA TYR A 91 -24.73 -8.21 -26.32
C TYR A 91 -24.26 -7.61 -24.98
N ILE A 92 -25.18 -7.00 -24.21
CA ILE A 92 -24.84 -6.41 -22.91
C ILE A 92 -24.33 -7.48 -21.94
N LYS A 93 -24.93 -8.68 -21.91
CA LYS A 93 -24.45 -9.79 -21.06
C LYS A 93 -23.02 -10.21 -21.43
N ILE A 94 -22.74 -10.33 -22.73
CA ILE A 94 -21.39 -10.66 -23.22
C ILE A 94 -20.42 -9.55 -22.82
N LEU A 95 -20.78 -8.28 -23.05
CA LEU A 95 -19.95 -7.13 -22.72
C LEU A 95 -19.62 -7.09 -21.22
N GLU A 96 -20.60 -7.29 -20.35
CA GLU A 96 -20.39 -7.34 -18.90
C GLU A 96 -19.52 -8.51 -18.47
N TRP A 97 -19.73 -9.69 -19.08
CA TRP A 97 -18.91 -10.86 -18.81
C TRP A 97 -17.46 -10.63 -19.24
N THR A 98 -17.23 -10.02 -20.41
CA THR A 98 -15.91 -9.63 -20.89
C THR A 98 -15.23 -8.63 -19.94
N ILE A 99 -15.94 -7.58 -19.52
CA ILE A 99 -15.41 -6.60 -18.55
C ILE A 99 -15.06 -7.28 -17.23
N ALA A 100 -15.96 -8.11 -16.70
CA ALA A 100 -15.74 -8.85 -15.46
C ALA A 100 -14.54 -9.80 -15.57
N PHE A 101 -14.36 -10.46 -16.71
CA PHE A 101 -13.23 -11.33 -16.99
C PHE A 101 -11.90 -10.56 -16.97
N PHE A 102 -11.82 -9.40 -17.64
CA PHE A 102 -10.62 -8.56 -17.58
C PHE A 102 -10.33 -8.03 -16.18
N VAL A 103 -11.37 -7.61 -15.44
CA VAL A 103 -11.23 -7.18 -14.04
C VAL A 103 -10.75 -8.34 -13.16
N PHE A 104 -11.24 -9.55 -13.40
CA PHE A 104 -10.80 -10.75 -12.70
C PHE A 104 -9.32 -11.01 -12.95
N ILE A 105 -8.87 -10.98 -14.21
CA ILE A 105 -7.46 -11.14 -14.59
C ILE A 105 -6.60 -10.07 -13.90
N TYR A 106 -6.99 -8.80 -13.99
CA TYR A 106 -6.25 -7.70 -13.36
C TYR A 106 -6.15 -7.87 -11.83
N ARG A 107 -7.25 -8.23 -11.17
CA ARG A 107 -7.24 -8.52 -9.73
C ARG A 107 -6.39 -9.75 -9.39
N MET A 108 -6.39 -10.76 -10.24
CA MET A 108 -5.56 -11.95 -10.05
C MET A 108 -4.07 -11.58 -10.16
N LEU A 109 -3.69 -10.83 -11.19
CA LEU A 109 -2.32 -10.37 -11.40
C LEU A 109 -1.82 -9.50 -10.24
N THR A 110 -2.61 -8.51 -9.82
CA THR A 110 -2.25 -7.65 -8.68
C THR A 110 -2.12 -8.45 -7.38
N LYS A 111 -3.01 -9.40 -7.11
CA LYS A 111 -2.90 -10.30 -5.94
C LYS A 111 -1.66 -11.19 -6.02
N MET A 112 -1.34 -11.74 -7.20
CA MET A 112 -0.14 -12.54 -7.40
C MET A 112 1.11 -11.70 -7.13
N MET A 113 1.19 -10.50 -7.69
CA MET A 113 2.31 -9.57 -7.45
C MET A 113 2.42 -9.18 -5.97
N GLN A 114 1.30 -8.92 -5.29
CA GLN A 114 1.28 -8.61 -3.86
C GLN A 114 1.75 -9.79 -3.01
N MET A 115 1.30 -11.01 -3.32
CA MET A 115 1.71 -12.21 -2.61
C MET A 115 3.18 -12.52 -2.82
N MET A 116 3.69 -12.31 -4.05
CA MET A 116 5.04 -12.69 -4.44
C MET A 116 6.10 -11.67 -4.03
N LEU A 117 5.76 -10.37 -3.90
CA LEU A 117 6.74 -9.34 -3.54
C LEU A 117 6.57 -8.81 -2.12
N PHE A 118 5.36 -8.40 -1.72
CA PHE A 118 5.19 -7.72 -0.44
C PHE A 118 5.29 -8.68 0.76
N ARG A 119 4.68 -9.86 0.66
CA ARG A 119 4.71 -10.83 1.77
C ARG A 119 6.11 -11.34 2.11
N PRO A 120 6.95 -11.80 1.16
CA PRO A 120 8.28 -12.28 1.51
C PRO A 120 9.21 -11.16 2.01
N VAL A 121 9.07 -9.93 1.49
CA VAL A 121 9.87 -8.79 1.95
C VAL A 121 9.54 -8.41 3.40
N VAL A 122 8.25 -8.39 3.77
CA VAL A 122 7.87 -8.10 5.16
C VAL A 122 8.34 -9.21 6.10
N TRP A 123 8.24 -10.47 5.68
CA TRP A 123 8.66 -11.61 6.48
C TRP A 123 10.17 -11.65 6.71
N THR A 124 10.95 -11.32 5.67
CA THR A 124 12.42 -11.21 5.78
C THR A 124 12.84 -10.08 6.71
N ILE A 125 12.19 -8.91 6.65
CA ILE A 125 12.46 -7.82 7.60
C ILE A 125 12.16 -8.23 9.05
N HIS A 126 11.02 -8.90 9.30
CA HIS A 126 10.69 -9.40 10.63
C HIS A 126 11.69 -10.45 11.12
N ALA A 127 12.17 -11.34 10.24
CA ALA A 127 13.18 -12.33 10.57
C ALA A 127 14.51 -11.66 10.95
N ILE A 128 14.96 -10.65 10.19
CA ILE A 128 16.17 -9.88 10.51
C ILE A 128 16.02 -9.19 11.86
N PHE A 129 14.89 -8.52 12.11
CA PHE A 129 14.65 -7.83 13.38
C PHE A 129 14.64 -8.81 14.56
N ALA A 130 14.02 -9.98 14.40
CA ALA A 130 14.01 -11.04 15.40
C ALA A 130 15.43 -11.55 15.70
N ILE A 131 16.27 -11.75 14.68
CA ILE A 131 17.68 -12.15 14.86
C ILE A 131 18.44 -11.08 15.63
N VAL A 132 18.31 -9.80 15.26
CA VAL A 132 18.99 -8.68 15.93
C VAL A 132 18.60 -8.59 17.41
N LEU A 133 17.30 -8.65 17.71
CA LEU A 133 16.78 -8.63 19.09
C LEU A 133 17.30 -9.81 19.92
N LEU A 134 17.36 -10.99 19.31
CA LEU A 134 17.86 -12.20 19.93
C LEU A 134 19.37 -12.05 20.24
N THR A 135 20.18 -11.54 19.31
CA THR A 135 21.61 -11.27 19.53
C THR A 135 21.83 -10.27 20.67
N LEU A 136 21.09 -9.15 20.68
CA LEU A 136 21.12 -8.15 21.75
C LEU A 136 20.79 -8.75 23.12
N LYS A 137 19.77 -9.62 23.18
CA LYS A 137 19.39 -10.32 24.40
C LYS A 137 20.53 -11.21 24.92
N TYR A 138 21.19 -11.96 24.04
CA TYR A 138 22.34 -12.80 24.45
C TYR A 138 23.51 -11.96 24.97
N ILE A 139 23.83 -10.85 24.31
CA ILE A 139 24.88 -9.92 24.76
C ILE A 139 24.54 -9.37 26.16
N TYR A 140 23.29 -8.96 26.38
CA TYR A 140 22.85 -8.45 27.69
C TYR A 140 22.95 -9.52 28.79
N VAL A 141 22.55 -10.75 28.50
CA VAL A 141 22.67 -11.87 29.46
C VAL A 141 24.14 -12.13 29.79
N LEU A 142 25.02 -12.12 28.79
CA LEU A 142 26.46 -12.29 28.97
C LEU A 142 27.05 -11.16 29.83
N PHE A 143 26.75 -9.91 29.51
CA PHE A 143 27.24 -8.75 30.27
C PHE A 143 26.73 -8.78 31.71
N ARG A 144 25.46 -9.11 31.93
CA ARG A 144 24.88 -9.28 33.27
C ARG A 144 25.61 -10.37 34.05
N PHE A 145 25.92 -11.50 33.41
CA PHE A 145 26.69 -12.59 34.01
C PHE A 145 28.07 -12.10 34.48
N PHE A 146 28.82 -11.41 33.60
CA PHE A 146 30.12 -10.82 33.94
C PHE A 146 30.02 -9.78 35.07
N ALA A 147 29.03 -8.90 35.03
CA ALA A 147 28.83 -7.89 36.07
C ALA A 147 28.55 -8.51 37.45
N VAL A 148 27.75 -9.58 37.50
CA VAL A 148 27.48 -10.32 38.74
C VAL A 148 28.74 -11.02 39.24
N CYS A 149 29.51 -11.64 38.36
CA CYS A 149 30.80 -12.25 38.70
C CYS A 149 31.78 -11.22 39.26
N LEU A 150 31.93 -10.07 38.58
CA LEU A 150 32.81 -8.99 39.02
C LEU A 150 32.38 -8.44 40.39
N TYR A 151 31.08 -8.20 40.58
CA TYR A 151 30.54 -7.77 41.87
C TYR A 151 30.84 -8.77 42.99
N LYS A 152 30.69 -10.08 42.72
CA LYS A 152 31.05 -11.12 43.70
C LYS A 152 32.54 -11.09 44.03
N ILE A 153 33.43 -10.97 43.03
CA ILE A 153 34.88 -10.89 43.23
C ILE A 153 35.25 -9.67 44.08
N ILE A 154 34.74 -8.49 43.73
CA ILE A 154 34.99 -7.25 44.49
C ILE A 154 34.47 -7.38 45.92
N LYS A 155 33.29 -7.95 46.12
CA LYS A 155 32.72 -8.16 47.46
C LYS A 155 33.57 -9.12 48.29
N ILE A 156 34.05 -10.20 47.68
CA ILE A 156 34.93 -11.18 48.34
C ILE A 156 36.29 -10.55 48.68
N ALA A 157 36.91 -9.82 47.75
CA ALA A 157 38.20 -9.16 47.96
C ALA A 157 38.13 -7.95 48.92
N GLY A 158 36.99 -7.26 48.96
CA GLY A 158 36.75 -6.16 49.89
C GLY A 158 36.50 -6.63 51.33
N TYR A 159 36.08 -7.89 51.53
CA TYR A 159 35.84 -8.46 52.86
C TYR A 159 37.10 -8.59 53.74
N PRO A 160 38.25 -9.13 53.27
CA PRO A 160 39.48 -9.15 54.06
C PRO A 160 40.01 -7.75 54.32
N LEU A 161 39.84 -6.81 53.37
CA LEU A 161 40.27 -5.42 53.55
C LEU A 161 39.42 -4.70 54.61
N TYR A 162 38.09 -4.92 54.61
CA TYR A 162 37.20 -4.46 55.67
C TYR A 162 37.55 -5.11 57.02
N PHE A 163 37.91 -6.39 57.03
CA PHE A 163 38.33 -7.10 58.23
C PHE A 163 39.60 -6.49 58.82
N ILE A 164 40.64 -6.26 58.00
CA ILE A 164 41.90 -5.62 58.44
C ILE A 164 41.65 -4.21 58.97
N ILE A 165 40.87 -3.38 58.26
CA ILE A 165 40.50 -2.03 58.73
C ILE A 165 39.77 -2.11 60.08
N ARG A 166 38.85 -3.06 60.25
CA ARG A 166 38.12 -3.26 61.50
C ARG A 166 39.04 -3.68 62.64
N GLN A 167 40.05 -4.51 62.38
CA GLN A 167 41.05 -4.88 63.37
C GLN A 167 41.96 -3.69 63.73
N CYS A 168 42.44 -2.93 62.75
CA CYS A 168 43.20 -1.70 63.02
C CYS A 168 42.39 -0.68 63.83
N PHE A 169 41.07 -0.58 63.60
CA PHE A 169 40.21 0.33 64.37
C PHE A 169 39.98 -0.10 65.83
N ARG A 170 40.19 -1.38 66.17
CA ARG A 170 40.14 -1.88 67.55
C ARG A 170 41.41 -1.57 68.35
N LEU A 171 42.56 -1.45 67.67
CA LEU A 171 43.86 -1.18 68.28
C LEU A 171 44.16 0.33 68.44
N LEU A 172 43.26 1.21 67.98
CA LEU A 172 43.46 2.66 68.04
C LEU A 172 43.10 3.26 69.43
N PRO A 173 43.96 4.13 70.02
CA PRO A 173 43.67 4.80 71.27
C PRO A 173 42.46 5.74 71.18
N VAL A 174 41.74 5.91 72.30
CA VAL A 174 40.41 6.54 72.39
C VAL A 174 40.33 7.93 71.73
N ARG A 175 41.43 8.71 71.76
CA ARG A 175 41.51 10.04 71.13
C ARG A 175 41.40 10.00 69.61
N ILE A 176 42.06 9.04 68.96
CA ILE A 176 42.09 8.93 67.48
C ILE A 176 40.75 8.41 66.97
N ARG A 177 40.10 7.51 67.73
CA ARG A 177 38.76 6.98 67.42
C ARG A 177 37.71 8.10 67.37
N GLN A 178 37.80 9.08 68.26
CA GLN A 178 36.89 10.24 68.28
C GLN A 178 37.18 11.23 67.15
N ALA A 179 38.45 11.47 66.81
CA ALA A 179 38.83 12.33 65.68
C ALA A 179 38.31 11.79 64.34
N LEU A 180 38.47 10.49 64.09
CA LEU A 180 37.91 9.81 62.92
C LEU A 180 36.38 9.88 62.87
N LYS A 181 35.70 9.73 64.02
CA LYS A 181 34.23 9.86 64.11
C LYS A 181 33.77 11.27 63.73
N ARG A 182 34.49 12.31 64.18
CA ARG A 182 34.23 13.72 63.80
C ARG A 182 34.52 13.98 62.31
N PHE A 183 35.57 13.37 61.76
CA PHE A 183 35.91 13.50 60.34
C PHE A 183 34.86 12.84 59.43
N PHE A 184 34.41 11.63 59.79
CA PHE A 184 33.32 10.94 59.10
C PHE A 184 31.99 11.70 59.20
N GLN A 185 31.69 12.31 60.35
CA GLN A 185 30.49 13.17 60.50
C GLN A 185 30.56 14.41 59.61
N LYS A 186 31.72 15.07 59.49
CA LYS A 186 31.91 16.19 58.55
C LYS A 186 31.75 15.73 57.09
N GLY A 187 32.33 14.59 56.71
CA GLY A 187 32.18 13.99 55.38
C GLY A 187 30.73 13.61 55.05
N ALA A 188 29.99 13.03 56.01
CA ALA A 188 28.58 12.69 55.85
C ALA A 188 27.69 13.93 55.65
N GLY A 189 28.04 15.07 56.26
CA GLY A 189 27.39 16.36 56.03
C GLY A 189 27.59 16.89 54.60
N ILE A 190 28.80 16.77 54.07
CA ILE A 190 29.13 17.14 52.67
C ILE A 190 28.38 16.23 51.68
N PHE A 191 28.34 14.92 51.95
CA PHE A 191 27.62 13.95 51.12
C PHE A 191 26.10 14.19 51.12
N LYS A 192 25.51 14.56 52.26
CA LYS A 192 24.09 14.97 52.35
C LYS A 192 23.82 16.24 51.53
N LYS A 193 24.72 17.24 51.56
CA LYS A 193 24.60 18.45 50.74
C LYS A 193 24.69 18.13 49.25
N GLY A 194 25.67 17.31 48.83
CA GLY A 194 25.82 16.86 47.45
C GLY A 194 24.59 16.09 46.94
N LYS A 195 24.04 15.18 47.75
CA LYS A 195 22.80 14.44 47.40
C LYS A 195 21.61 15.37 47.23
N LYS A 196 21.49 16.40 48.08
CA LYS A 196 20.44 17.43 47.98
C LYS A 196 20.57 18.24 46.69
N LEU A 197 21.80 18.63 46.34
CA LEU A 197 22.13 19.34 45.11
C LEU A 197 21.81 18.51 43.86
N PHE A 198 22.13 17.22 43.86
CA PHE A 198 21.81 16.30 42.77
C PHE A 198 20.30 16.11 42.59
N ILE A 199 19.54 16.02 43.69
CA ILE A 199 18.07 15.95 43.65
C ILE A 199 17.48 17.25 43.08
N THR A 200 18.00 18.42 43.49
CA THR A 200 17.55 19.72 42.98
C THR A 200 17.86 19.91 41.48
N ILE A 201 19.03 19.46 41.02
CA ILE A 201 19.37 19.50 39.59
C ILE A 201 18.46 18.57 38.79
N LYS A 202 18.17 17.37 39.30
CA LYS A 202 17.27 16.40 38.65
C LYS A 202 15.83 16.91 38.55
N THR A 203 15.29 17.56 39.59
CA THR A 203 13.94 18.15 39.54
C THR A 203 13.84 19.37 38.63
N LYS A 204 14.94 20.12 38.45
CA LYS A 204 14.99 21.26 37.52
C LYS A 204 15.05 20.82 36.05
N PHE A 205 15.72 19.69 35.76
CA PHE A 205 15.76 19.09 34.42
C PHE A 205 14.48 18.33 34.04
N SER A 206 13.70 17.83 35.02
CA SER A 206 12.44 17.11 34.77
C SER A 206 11.21 18.02 34.53
N LYS A 207 11.36 19.34 34.66
CA LYS A 207 10.29 20.34 34.49
C LYS A 207 10.43 21.18 33.20
N LYS A 208 11.38 20.82 32.34
CA LYS A 208 11.61 21.44 31.03
C LYS A 208 11.37 20.40 29.95
#